data_AF-A0A965PC31-F1
#
_entry.id   AF-A0A965PC31-F1
#
_cell.length_a   1.000
_cell.length_b   1.000
_cell.length_c   1.000
_cell.angle_alpha   90.00
_cell.angle_beta   90.00
_cell.angle_gamma   90.00
#
_symmetry.space_group_name_H-M   'P 1'
#
loop_
_entity.id
_entity.type
_entity.pdbx_description
1 polymer ?
#
loop_
_entity_poly.entity_id
_entity_poly.type
_entity_poly.pdbx_seq_one_letter_code
_entity_poly.pdbx_strand_id
1 'polypeptide(L)'
;MLALKGLPYGYFTPTYKLLSEVFDEVRQTLLPLVTVGNKSDKVIKLRTGGSIDFWTLDDKNAGRSRKYAEVAVDEAGQVKGLGEIWEKSILPTLTDFNGGTACFAGTPHGMNFFHAVYQMGLDPGKPRWSSWQMPTVTNPLWTAELIEQIRTDGNLPDRAFRQEFLAEFLEDAGGVFQGVRECIGAHPQGGAVSFFGLDLARTQDYTVLSG
;
A
#
# COMPACT_ATOMS: atom_id res chain seq x y z
N MET A 1 11.14 -11.20 -12.28
CA MET A 1 10.99 -12.18 -11.19
C MET A 1 12.18 -13.15 -11.15
N LEU A 2 12.92 -13.16 -10.05
CA LEU A 2 14.08 -14.01 -9.78
C LEU A 2 13.74 -15.49 -9.61
N ALA A 3 12.48 -15.85 -9.35
CA ALA A 3 12.05 -17.26 -9.34
C ALA A 3 12.24 -17.96 -10.70
N LEU A 4 12.11 -17.24 -11.82
CA LEU A 4 12.45 -17.76 -13.15
C LEU A 4 13.95 -18.05 -13.30
N LYS A 5 14.81 -17.46 -12.45
CA LYS A 5 16.26 -17.71 -12.40
C LYS A 5 16.67 -18.72 -11.34
N GLY A 6 15.71 -19.45 -10.73
CA GLY A 6 16.00 -20.50 -9.76
C GLY A 6 16.04 -20.04 -8.30
N LEU A 7 15.67 -18.80 -7.99
CA LEU A 7 15.76 -18.23 -6.64
C LEU A 7 14.39 -18.23 -5.91
N PRO A 8 14.35 -18.19 -4.57
CA PRO A 8 13.10 -18.12 -3.82
C PRO A 8 12.49 -16.72 -3.87
N TYR A 9 11.18 -16.66 -4.06
CA TYR A 9 10.37 -15.44 -4.17
C TYR A 9 9.20 -15.46 -3.19
N GLY A 10 8.94 -14.34 -2.52
CA GLY A 10 7.79 -14.17 -1.63
C GLY A 10 6.77 -13.19 -2.20
N TYR A 11 5.52 -13.61 -2.37
CA TYR A 11 4.41 -12.75 -2.79
C TYR A 11 3.46 -12.52 -1.61
N PHE A 12 3.25 -11.27 -1.23
CA PHE A 12 2.48 -10.88 -0.05
C PHE A 12 1.28 -10.04 -0.45
N THR A 13 0.07 -10.45 -0.04
CA THR A 13 -1.17 -9.72 -0.29
C THR A 13 -1.85 -9.32 1.02
N PRO A 14 -2.74 -8.32 1.03
CA PRO A 14 -3.46 -7.94 2.25
C PRO A 14 -4.35 -9.07 2.75
N THR A 15 -5.13 -9.69 1.85
CA THR A 15 -6.15 -10.68 2.21
C THR A 15 -5.94 -12.03 1.51
N TYR A 16 -6.53 -13.08 2.07
CA TYR A 16 -6.54 -14.41 1.45
C TYR A 16 -7.29 -14.46 0.11
N LYS A 17 -8.32 -13.62 -0.08
CA LYS A 17 -9.08 -13.60 -1.33
C LYS A 17 -8.18 -13.20 -2.50
N LEU A 18 -7.48 -12.07 -2.36
CA LEU A 18 -6.50 -11.60 -3.34
C LEU A 18 -5.40 -12.63 -3.58
N LEU A 19 -4.88 -13.23 -2.49
CA LEU A 19 -3.87 -14.29 -2.59
C LEU A 19 -4.34 -15.44 -3.47
N SER A 20 -5.55 -15.94 -3.23
CA SER A 20 -6.08 -17.12 -3.92
C SER A 20 -6.27 -16.85 -5.42
N GLU A 21 -6.73 -15.66 -5.79
CA GLU A 21 -6.91 -15.25 -7.19
C GLU A 21 -5.55 -15.16 -7.90
N VAL A 22 -4.58 -14.45 -7.30
CA VAL A 22 -3.24 -14.32 -7.88
C VAL A 22 -2.49 -15.65 -7.93
N PHE A 23 -2.67 -16.53 -6.94
CA PHE A 23 -2.07 -17.86 -6.96
C PHE A 23 -2.51 -18.65 -8.20
N ASP A 24 -3.82 -18.65 -8.48
CA ASP A 24 -4.37 -19.38 -9.63
C ASP A 24 -3.88 -18.76 -10.95
N GLU A 25 -3.83 -17.43 -11.05
CA GLU A 25 -3.34 -16.71 -12.23
C GLU A 25 -1.85 -16.99 -12.48
N VAL A 26 -1.00 -16.88 -11.46
CA VAL A 26 0.45 -17.15 -11.57
C VAL A 26 0.68 -18.61 -11.94
N ARG A 27 -0.05 -19.53 -11.30
CA ARG A 27 0.05 -20.96 -11.61
C ARG A 27 -0.33 -21.26 -13.06
N GLN A 28 -1.41 -20.65 -13.56
CA GLN A 28 -1.87 -20.87 -14.92
C GLN A 28 -0.91 -20.27 -15.94
N THR A 29 -0.43 -19.05 -15.68
CA THR A 29 0.53 -18.34 -16.54
C THR A 29 1.86 -19.08 -16.64
N LEU A 30 2.32 -19.66 -15.52
CA LEU A 30 3.60 -20.37 -15.45
C LEU A 30 3.48 -21.88 -15.65
N LEU A 31 2.30 -22.39 -16.04
CA LEU A 31 1.99 -23.82 -16.08
C LEU A 31 3.08 -24.71 -16.74
N PRO A 32 3.73 -24.31 -17.87
CA PRO A 32 4.80 -25.11 -18.46
C PRO A 32 6.02 -25.30 -17.54
N LEU A 33 6.27 -24.34 -16.66
CA LEU A 33 7.39 -24.30 -15.72
C LEU A 33 7.04 -24.88 -14.34
N VAL A 34 5.76 -25.06 -14.01
CA VAL A 34 5.35 -25.55 -12.68
C VAL A 34 5.71 -27.03 -12.51
N THR A 35 6.37 -27.35 -11.40
CA THR A 35 6.62 -28.73 -10.94
C THR A 35 5.71 -29.11 -9.77
N VAL A 36 5.43 -28.14 -8.88
CA VAL A 36 4.50 -28.28 -7.76
C VAL A 36 3.68 -26.99 -7.69
N GLY A 37 2.36 -27.11 -7.58
CA GLY A 37 1.46 -25.98 -7.33
C GLY A 37 0.47 -26.35 -6.24
N ASN A 38 0.90 -26.26 -4.98
CA ASN A 38 0.08 -26.64 -3.83
C ASN A 38 -0.60 -25.38 -3.26
N LYS A 39 -1.93 -25.32 -3.41
CA LYS A 39 -2.73 -24.19 -2.95
C LYS A 39 -2.89 -24.17 -1.43
N SER A 40 -2.95 -25.33 -0.78
CA SER A 40 -3.02 -25.46 0.68
C SER A 40 -1.74 -24.95 1.35
N ASP A 41 -0.58 -25.34 0.79
CA ASP A 41 0.73 -24.88 1.26
C ASP A 41 1.09 -23.48 0.72
N LYS A 42 0.25 -22.92 -0.16
CA LYS A 42 0.45 -21.61 -0.80
C LYS A 42 1.81 -21.48 -1.46
N VAL A 43 2.23 -22.52 -2.20
CA VAL A 43 3.54 -22.57 -2.84
C VAL A 43 3.47 -23.05 -4.28
N ILE A 44 4.25 -22.41 -5.15
CA ILE A 44 4.55 -22.85 -6.51
C ILE A 44 6.05 -23.10 -6.62
N LYS A 45 6.44 -24.30 -7.08
CA LYS A 45 7.83 -24.63 -7.40
C LYS A 45 8.00 -24.76 -8.90
N LEU A 46 9.11 -24.26 -9.41
CA LEU A 46 9.38 -24.18 -10.85
C LEU A 46 10.50 -25.16 -11.27
N ARG A 47 10.47 -25.58 -12.53
CA ARG A 47 11.51 -26.43 -13.16
C ARG A 47 12.90 -25.79 -13.13
N THR A 48 12.96 -24.47 -12.98
CA THR A 48 14.19 -23.67 -12.84
C THR A 48 14.85 -23.84 -11.48
N GLY A 49 14.19 -24.50 -10.51
CA GLY A 49 14.62 -24.59 -9.12
C GLY A 49 14.04 -23.49 -8.22
N GLY A 50 13.42 -22.47 -8.79
CA GLY A 50 12.83 -21.35 -8.05
C GLY A 50 11.52 -21.73 -7.38
N SER A 51 11.16 -20.96 -6.35
CA SER A 51 9.87 -21.11 -5.65
C SER A 51 9.19 -19.76 -5.48
N ILE A 52 7.86 -19.79 -5.42
CA ILE A 52 7.00 -18.65 -5.16
C ILE A 52 6.12 -19.04 -3.98
N ASP A 53 6.38 -18.44 -2.83
CA ASP A 53 5.57 -18.61 -1.62
C ASP A 53 4.58 -17.45 -1.52
N PHE A 54 3.33 -17.75 -1.21
CA PHE A 54 2.27 -16.75 -1.13
C PHE A 54 1.83 -16.56 0.32
N TRP A 55 1.79 -15.31 0.77
CA TRP A 55 1.51 -14.92 2.14
C TRP A 55 0.39 -13.88 2.23
N THR A 56 -0.41 -13.97 3.29
CA THR A 56 -1.38 -12.95 3.67
C THR A 56 -0.78 -12.08 4.75
N LEU A 57 -0.94 -10.76 4.64
CA LEU A 57 -0.46 -9.79 5.63
C LEU A 57 -1.44 -9.60 6.80
N ASP A 58 -2.58 -10.30 6.79
CA ASP A 58 -3.38 -10.57 7.99
C ASP A 58 -2.55 -11.30 9.09
N ASP A 59 -1.53 -12.08 8.70
CA ASP A 59 -0.56 -12.67 9.62
C ASP A 59 0.64 -11.74 9.81
N LYS A 60 0.82 -11.22 11.04
CA LYS A 60 1.95 -10.37 11.39
C LYS A 60 3.32 -11.07 11.29
N ASN A 61 3.35 -12.40 11.25
CA ASN A 61 4.56 -13.21 11.07
C ASN A 61 4.71 -13.72 9.62
N ALA A 62 4.01 -13.12 8.65
CA ALA A 62 4.08 -13.50 7.25
C ALA A 62 5.53 -13.60 6.74
N GLY A 63 5.89 -14.75 6.15
CA GLY A 63 7.22 -15.02 5.61
C GLY A 63 8.30 -15.27 6.67
N ARG A 64 8.02 -15.18 7.97
CA ARG A 64 9.02 -15.41 9.01
C ARG A 64 9.61 -16.82 8.89
N SER A 65 10.91 -16.93 9.15
CA SER A 65 11.71 -18.16 9.01
C SER A 65 11.90 -18.65 7.56
N ARG A 66 11.50 -17.85 6.57
CA ARG A 66 11.79 -18.08 5.14
C ARG A 66 12.97 -17.23 4.69
N LYS A 67 13.44 -17.50 3.47
CA LYS A 67 14.57 -16.83 2.83
C LYS A 67 14.14 -16.49 1.41
N TYR A 68 14.18 -15.21 1.04
CA TYR A 68 13.74 -14.74 -0.27
C TYR A 68 14.82 -13.89 -0.93
N ALA A 69 15.07 -14.13 -2.21
CA ALA A 69 15.93 -13.27 -3.02
C ALA A 69 15.17 -12.02 -3.48
N GLU A 70 13.86 -12.16 -3.70
CA GLU A 70 12.97 -11.09 -4.12
C GLU A 70 11.62 -11.24 -3.42
N VAL A 71 11.03 -10.14 -2.98
CA VAL A 71 9.66 -10.10 -2.45
C VAL A 71 8.83 -9.05 -3.16
N ALA A 72 7.54 -9.31 -3.31
CA ALA A 72 6.57 -8.29 -3.68
C ALA A 72 5.47 -8.20 -2.63
N VAL A 73 5.19 -6.98 -2.20
CA VAL A 73 4.04 -6.62 -1.39
C VAL A 73 3.03 -5.96 -2.33
N ASP A 74 1.93 -6.66 -2.58
CA ASP A 74 0.82 -6.16 -3.36
C ASP A 74 -0.20 -5.43 -2.48
N GLU A 75 -0.90 -4.47 -3.06
CA GLU A 75 -1.85 -3.59 -2.39
C GLU A 75 -1.30 -2.97 -1.08
N ALA A 76 -0.04 -2.55 -1.10
CA ALA A 76 0.71 -2.07 0.07
C ALA A 76 0.04 -0.91 0.80
N GLY A 77 -0.68 -0.03 0.07
CA GLY A 77 -1.44 1.07 0.67
C GLY A 77 -2.59 0.60 1.57
N GLN A 78 -3.16 -0.58 1.33
CA GLN A 78 -4.30 -1.11 2.08
C GLN A 78 -3.88 -1.85 3.35
N VAL A 79 -2.59 -2.17 3.51
CA VAL A 79 -2.09 -3.01 4.59
C VAL A 79 -1.88 -2.19 5.87
N LYS A 80 -2.74 -2.41 6.87
CA LYS A 80 -2.60 -1.80 8.19
C LYS A 80 -1.36 -2.36 8.91
N GLY A 81 -0.52 -1.48 9.42
CA GLY A 81 0.69 -1.87 10.16
C GLY A 81 1.80 -2.45 9.28
N LEU A 82 1.77 -2.20 7.96
CA LEU A 82 2.76 -2.74 7.02
C LEU A 82 4.21 -2.46 7.43
N GLY A 83 4.52 -1.29 8.00
CA GLY A 83 5.87 -0.96 8.46
C GLY A 83 6.38 -1.93 9.53
N GLU A 84 5.54 -2.30 10.50
CA GLU A 84 5.91 -3.27 11.54
C GLU A 84 6.14 -4.67 10.94
N ILE A 85 5.25 -5.11 10.04
CA ILE A 85 5.37 -6.42 9.38
C ILE A 85 6.61 -6.46 8.49
N TRP A 86 6.88 -5.37 7.77
CA TRP A 86 8.08 -5.21 6.96
C TRP A 86 9.34 -5.34 7.81
N GLU A 87 9.48 -4.54 8.86
CA GLU A 87 10.70 -4.52 9.67
C GLU A 87 10.93 -5.83 10.44
N LYS A 88 9.88 -6.40 11.02
CA LYS A 88 10.00 -7.56 11.93
C LYS A 88 9.89 -8.91 11.22
N SER A 89 9.23 -8.97 10.06
CA SER A 89 8.93 -10.24 9.39
C SER A 89 9.54 -10.33 8.00
N ILE A 90 9.26 -9.38 7.10
CA ILE A 90 9.64 -9.50 5.68
C ILE A 90 11.12 -9.15 5.46
N LEU A 91 11.59 -8.01 5.96
CA LEU A 91 12.97 -7.54 5.79
C LEU A 91 14.02 -8.58 6.24
N PRO A 92 13.85 -9.28 7.38
CA PRO A 92 14.76 -10.37 7.78
C PRO A 92 14.85 -11.52 6.77
N THR A 93 13.82 -11.77 5.95
CA THR A 93 13.87 -12.86 4.96
C THR A 93 14.80 -12.57 3.79
N LEU A 94 15.14 -11.29 3.56
CA LEU A 94 15.98 -10.83 2.45
C LEU A 94 17.47 -10.86 2.78
N THR A 95 17.85 -11.01 4.06
CA THR A 95 19.25 -10.87 4.51
C THR A 95 20.18 -11.91 3.89
N ASP A 96 19.66 -13.12 3.68
CA ASP A 96 20.44 -14.24 3.15
C ASP A 96 20.82 -14.08 1.67
N PHE A 97 20.23 -13.09 0.98
CA PHE A 97 20.51 -12.75 -0.41
C PHE A 97 21.10 -11.35 -0.55
N ASN A 98 22.00 -10.98 0.38
CA ASN A 98 22.69 -9.69 0.41
C ASN A 98 21.73 -8.48 0.39
N GLY A 99 20.63 -8.58 1.15
CA GLY A 99 19.58 -7.56 1.20
C GLY A 99 18.51 -7.69 0.12
N GLY A 100 18.62 -8.64 -0.81
CA GLY A 100 17.60 -9.01 -1.78
C GLY A 100 17.00 -7.83 -2.56
N THR A 101 15.79 -8.00 -3.07
CA THR A 101 15.02 -6.92 -3.69
C THR A 101 13.58 -6.97 -3.20
N ALA A 102 12.99 -5.81 -2.92
CA ALA A 102 11.59 -5.71 -2.53
C ALA A 102 10.85 -4.75 -3.45
N CYS A 103 9.68 -5.15 -3.89
CA CYS A 103 8.73 -4.33 -4.63
C CYS A 103 7.51 -4.07 -3.74
N PHE A 104 7.07 -2.82 -3.67
CA PHE A 104 5.81 -2.44 -3.05
C PHE A 104 4.93 -1.87 -4.14
N ALA A 105 3.80 -2.52 -4.41
CA ALA A 105 2.82 -2.11 -5.40
C ALA A 105 1.47 -1.92 -4.71
N GLY A 106 0.63 -1.06 -5.27
CA GLY A 106 -0.71 -0.80 -4.77
C GLY A 106 -1.15 0.64 -4.98
N THR A 107 -2.39 0.92 -4.61
CA THR A 107 -2.95 2.26 -4.69
C THR A 107 -2.58 3.09 -3.45
N PRO A 108 -2.27 4.39 -3.60
CA PRO A 108 -2.10 5.30 -2.46
C PRO A 108 -3.30 5.26 -1.51
N HIS A 109 -3.04 5.26 -0.20
CA HIS A 109 -4.12 5.29 0.79
C HIS A 109 -3.67 6.06 2.04
N GLY A 110 -3.82 7.38 1.96
CA GLY A 110 -3.32 8.28 3.00
C GLY A 110 -1.79 8.31 3.09
N MET A 111 -1.29 8.83 4.21
CA MET A 111 0.14 9.06 4.46
C MET A 111 0.75 7.93 5.31
N ASN A 112 0.63 6.69 4.83
CA ASN A 112 1.03 5.50 5.56
C ASN A 112 2.46 5.00 5.20
N PHE A 113 2.82 3.78 5.60
CA PHE A 113 4.15 3.21 5.30
C PHE A 113 4.43 3.10 3.80
N PHE A 114 3.43 2.81 2.96
CA PHE A 114 3.61 2.77 1.51
C PHE A 114 3.98 4.16 0.97
N HIS A 115 3.35 5.22 1.47
CA HIS A 115 3.77 6.59 1.19
C HIS A 115 5.20 6.87 1.64
N ALA A 116 5.59 6.43 2.86
CA ALA A 116 6.95 6.62 3.35
C ALA A 116 8.00 5.95 2.46
N VAL A 117 7.75 4.71 2.01
CA VAL A 117 8.62 3.99 1.05
C VAL A 117 8.68 4.72 -0.29
N TYR A 118 7.53 5.22 -0.78
CA TYR A 118 7.48 6.01 -2.00
C TYR A 118 8.35 7.28 -1.90
N GLN A 119 8.28 8.00 -0.78
CA GLN A 119 9.12 9.18 -0.54
C GLN A 119 10.61 8.82 -0.47
N MET A 120 10.97 7.66 0.12
CA MET A 120 12.36 7.20 0.11
C MET A 120 12.89 6.97 -1.31
N GLY A 121 12.07 6.51 -2.25
CA GLY A 121 12.49 6.31 -3.64
C GLY A 121 12.62 7.60 -4.46
N LEU A 122 12.14 8.72 -3.94
CA LEU A 122 12.35 10.05 -4.53
C LEU A 122 13.55 10.80 -3.92
N ASP A 123 14.06 10.35 -2.77
CA ASP A 123 15.16 10.98 -2.05
C ASP A 123 16.52 10.57 -2.66
N PRO A 124 17.31 11.51 -3.24
CA PRO A 124 18.65 11.22 -3.74
C PRO A 124 19.61 10.66 -2.69
N GLY A 125 19.36 10.90 -1.40
CA GLY A 125 20.10 10.34 -0.26
C GLY A 125 19.80 8.86 0.02
N LYS A 126 18.85 8.26 -0.70
CA LYS A 126 18.40 6.87 -0.53
C LYS A 126 18.55 6.05 -1.82
N PRO A 127 19.78 5.89 -2.38
CA PRO A 127 20.01 5.32 -3.72
C PRO A 127 19.62 3.85 -3.90
N ARG A 128 19.22 3.14 -2.82
CA ARG A 128 18.69 1.77 -2.90
C ARG A 128 17.18 1.70 -3.12
N TRP A 129 16.52 2.86 -3.11
CA TRP A 129 15.09 2.98 -3.32
C TRP A 129 14.86 3.73 -4.62
N SER A 130 13.81 3.31 -5.32
CA SER A 130 13.29 3.98 -6.51
C SER A 130 11.78 3.97 -6.42
N SER A 131 11.14 5.00 -6.95
CA SER A 131 9.69 5.12 -6.93
C SER A 131 9.16 5.60 -8.27
N TRP A 132 7.98 5.09 -8.60
CA TRP A 132 7.29 5.37 -9.84
C TRP A 132 5.81 5.58 -9.53
N GLN A 133 5.22 6.59 -10.15
CA GLN A 133 3.78 6.82 -10.13
C GLN A 133 3.25 6.46 -11.51
N MET A 134 2.22 5.62 -11.57
CA MET A 134 1.64 5.12 -12.83
C MET A 134 0.15 5.47 -12.90
N PRO A 135 -0.20 6.75 -13.14
CA PRO A 135 -1.58 7.15 -13.37
C PRO A 135 -2.22 6.35 -14.52
N THR A 136 -3.52 6.07 -14.46
CA THR A 136 -4.26 5.35 -15.52
C THR A 136 -4.10 6.01 -16.89
N VAL A 137 -3.92 7.34 -16.94
CA VAL A 137 -3.66 8.10 -18.18
C VAL A 137 -2.38 7.67 -18.90
N THR A 138 -1.43 7.01 -18.23
CA THR A 138 -0.21 6.50 -18.84
C THR A 138 -0.40 5.10 -19.46
N ASN A 139 -1.55 4.46 -19.26
CA ASN A 139 -1.85 3.16 -19.86
C ASN A 139 -2.22 3.34 -21.35
N PRO A 140 -1.46 2.78 -22.30
CA PRO A 140 -1.72 2.95 -23.73
C PRO A 140 -3.03 2.32 -24.21
N LEU A 141 -3.69 1.52 -23.36
CA LEU A 141 -5.00 0.92 -23.66
C LEU A 141 -6.18 1.85 -23.36
N TRP A 142 -5.94 3.00 -22.72
CA TRP A 142 -6.97 3.95 -22.32
C TRP A 142 -6.90 5.21 -23.18
N THR A 143 -8.06 5.69 -23.64
CA THR A 143 -8.15 6.97 -24.36
C THR A 143 -8.49 8.11 -23.39
N ALA A 144 -8.07 9.33 -23.73
CA ALA A 144 -8.36 10.52 -22.92
C ALA A 144 -9.89 10.73 -22.77
N GLU A 145 -10.67 10.40 -23.81
CA GLU A 145 -12.11 10.51 -23.79
C GLU A 145 -12.75 9.57 -22.75
N LEU A 146 -12.25 8.33 -22.62
CA LEU A 146 -12.76 7.37 -21.63
C LEU A 146 -12.49 7.86 -20.20
N ILE A 147 -11.33 8.46 -19.96
CA ILE A 147 -10.94 9.00 -18.66
C ILE A 147 -11.84 10.17 -18.27
N GLU A 148 -12.09 11.09 -19.20
CA GLU A 148 -13.01 12.20 -18.96
C GLU A 148 -14.46 11.73 -18.76
N GLN A 149 -14.93 10.75 -19.53
CA GLN A 149 -16.26 10.16 -19.31
C GLN A 149 -16.40 9.55 -17.91
N ILE A 150 -15.39 8.82 -17.43
CA ILE A 150 -15.43 8.26 -16.07
C ILE A 150 -15.41 9.36 -15.01
N ARG A 151 -14.65 10.43 -15.24
CA ARG A 151 -14.58 11.59 -14.35
C ARG A 151 -15.90 12.34 -14.25
N THR A 152 -16.61 12.53 -15.38
CA THR A 152 -17.86 13.30 -15.42
C THR A 152 -19.10 12.47 -15.12
N ASP A 153 -19.17 11.26 -15.65
CA ASP A 153 -20.39 10.44 -15.67
C ASP A 153 -20.39 9.37 -14.59
N GLY A 154 -19.21 8.99 -14.07
CA GLY A 154 -19.04 7.93 -13.07
C GLY A 154 -19.55 8.30 -11.67
N ASN A 155 -19.98 9.56 -11.46
CA ASN A 155 -20.39 10.11 -10.16
C ASN A 155 -19.37 9.79 -9.04
N LEU A 156 -18.08 9.75 -9.41
CA LEU A 156 -17.00 9.40 -8.51
C LEU A 156 -16.58 10.67 -7.75
N PRO A 157 -16.46 10.64 -6.41
CA PRO A 157 -15.89 11.77 -5.68
C PRO A 157 -14.49 12.11 -6.21
N ASP A 158 -14.18 13.41 -6.35
CA ASP A 158 -12.88 13.88 -6.87
C ASP A 158 -11.68 13.21 -6.18
N ARG A 159 -11.76 13.08 -4.85
CA ARG A 159 -10.75 12.39 -4.05
C ARG A 159 -10.54 10.93 -4.50
N ALA A 160 -11.61 10.20 -4.73
CA ALA A 160 -11.52 8.81 -5.19
C ALA A 160 -10.94 8.74 -6.60
N PHE A 161 -11.26 9.71 -7.47
CA PHE A 161 -10.70 9.76 -8.82
C PHE A 161 -9.19 10.01 -8.77
N ARG A 162 -8.75 11.00 -7.99
CA ARG A 162 -7.32 11.32 -7.81
C ARG A 162 -6.53 10.16 -7.22
N GLN A 163 -7.11 9.42 -6.28
CA GLN A 163 -6.47 8.27 -5.66
C GLN A 163 -6.39 7.06 -6.62
N GLU A 164 -7.53 6.63 -7.17
CA GLU A 164 -7.63 5.38 -7.93
C GLU A 164 -7.17 5.52 -9.39
N PHE A 165 -7.30 6.71 -9.99
CA PHE A 165 -6.96 6.93 -11.41
C PHE A 165 -5.69 7.76 -11.60
N LEU A 166 -5.44 8.77 -10.75
CA LEU A 166 -4.22 9.57 -10.85
C LEU A 166 -3.08 9.06 -9.95
N ALA A 167 -3.34 8.01 -9.17
CA ALA A 167 -2.36 7.41 -8.25
C ALA A 167 -1.74 8.46 -7.31
N GLU A 168 -2.53 9.43 -6.84
CA GLU A 168 -2.05 10.50 -5.95
C GLU A 168 -2.12 10.09 -4.48
N PHE A 169 -1.05 10.38 -3.72
CA PHE A 169 -1.09 10.34 -2.26
C PHE A 169 -1.81 11.58 -1.74
N LEU A 170 -3.01 11.36 -1.19
CA LEU A 170 -3.84 12.43 -0.64
C LEU A 170 -3.74 12.43 0.89
N GLU A 171 -3.44 13.59 1.48
CA GLU A 171 -3.52 13.74 2.94
C GLU A 171 -4.90 13.32 3.42
N ASP A 172 -4.98 12.71 4.60
CA ASP A 172 -6.26 12.33 5.15
C ASP A 172 -7.12 13.58 5.31
N ALA A 173 -8.19 13.68 4.53
CA ALA A 173 -9.27 14.64 4.78
C ALA A 173 -10.14 14.13 5.94
N GLY A 174 -9.53 13.50 6.95
CA GLY A 174 -10.17 12.97 8.14
C GLY A 174 -10.73 14.06 9.06
N GLY A 175 -10.48 15.33 8.74
CA GLY A 175 -11.31 16.40 9.23
C GLY A 175 -12.66 16.37 8.52
N VAL A 176 -13.75 16.16 9.27
CA VAL A 176 -15.10 16.58 8.86
C VAL A 176 -15.07 18.04 8.35
N PHE A 177 -14.09 18.81 8.82
CA PHE A 177 -13.81 20.19 8.44
C PHE A 177 -12.72 20.28 7.38
N GLN A 178 -13.08 20.85 6.23
CA GLN A 178 -12.15 21.33 5.21
C GLN A 178 -11.80 22.79 5.48
N GLY A 179 -10.70 23.29 4.92
CA GLY A 179 -10.34 24.70 5.04
C GLY A 179 -9.74 25.10 6.40
N VAL A 180 -9.31 24.13 7.22
CA VAL A 180 -8.87 24.40 8.61
C VAL A 180 -7.66 25.33 8.64
N ARG A 181 -6.72 25.20 7.69
CA ARG A 181 -5.53 26.06 7.63
C ARG A 181 -5.90 27.51 7.31
N GLU A 182 -6.91 27.70 6.47
CA GLU A 182 -7.46 28.99 6.07
C GLU A 182 -8.22 29.66 7.22
N CYS A 183 -8.70 28.88 8.19
CA CYS A 183 -9.32 29.38 9.42
C CYS A 183 -8.31 29.74 10.53
N ILE A 184 -7.01 29.49 10.34
CA ILE A 184 -5.98 29.87 11.32
C ILE A 184 -5.67 31.36 11.15
N GLY A 185 -6.07 32.17 12.13
CA GLY A 185 -5.86 33.61 12.10
C GLY A 185 -6.17 34.29 13.42
N ALA A 186 -6.08 35.62 13.45
CA ALA A 186 -6.46 36.39 14.62
C ALA A 186 -7.95 36.25 14.92
N HIS A 187 -8.29 35.98 16.17
CA HIS A 187 -9.69 35.93 16.61
C HIS A 187 -10.36 37.29 16.33
N PRO A 188 -11.47 37.35 15.58
CA PRO A 188 -12.17 38.61 15.35
C PRO A 188 -12.61 39.23 16.68
N GLN A 189 -12.19 40.46 16.95
CA GLN A 189 -12.64 41.22 18.11
C GLN A 189 -13.93 41.96 17.77
N GLY A 190 -15.02 41.64 18.47
CA GLY A 190 -16.29 42.32 18.31
C GLY A 190 -17.47 41.35 18.21
N GLY A 191 -17.98 40.94 19.37
CA GLY A 191 -19.25 40.25 19.52
C GLY A 191 -19.77 40.50 20.92
N ALA A 192 -21.06 40.82 21.08
CA ALA A 192 -21.65 41.08 22.40
C ALA A 192 -21.77 39.82 23.28
N VAL A 193 -21.60 38.62 22.68
CA VAL A 193 -21.77 37.31 23.32
C VAL A 193 -20.73 36.34 22.79
N SER A 194 -20.07 35.60 23.70
CA SER A 194 -19.16 34.50 23.38
C SER A 194 -19.79 33.17 23.78
N PHE A 195 -19.52 32.13 22.98
CA PHE A 195 -19.97 30.76 23.25
C PHE A 195 -18.76 29.87 23.46
N PHE A 196 -18.87 28.93 24.38
CA PHE A 196 -17.82 27.95 24.67
C PHE A 196 -18.41 26.54 24.60
N GLY A 197 -17.65 25.61 24.02
CA GLY A 197 -17.92 24.18 24.02
C GLY A 197 -17.01 23.47 25.02
N LEU A 198 -17.57 22.63 25.87
CA LEU A 198 -16.84 21.80 26.83
C LEU A 198 -17.06 20.33 26.51
N ASP A 199 -15.98 19.62 26.20
CA ASP A 199 -15.97 18.17 26.01
C ASP A 199 -15.36 17.51 27.26
N LEU A 200 -16.19 16.78 27.99
CA LEU A 200 -15.82 16.17 29.26
C LEU A 200 -15.20 14.79 29.04
N ALA A 201 -13.98 14.60 29.55
CA ALA A 201 -13.33 13.31 29.51
C ALA A 201 -13.98 12.27 30.42
N ARG A 202 -13.83 10.99 30.06
CA ARG A 202 -14.18 9.87 30.93
C ARG A 202 -12.99 8.92 31.11
N THR A 203 -12.37 8.99 32.29
CA THR A 203 -11.26 8.16 32.79
C THR A 203 -10.13 7.86 31.80
N GLN A 204 -8.99 8.51 32.01
CA GLN A 204 -7.75 8.47 31.21
C GLN A 204 -7.72 9.33 29.94
N ASP A 205 -8.69 10.24 29.75
CA ASP A 205 -8.69 11.25 28.68
C ASP A 205 -8.64 12.69 29.23
N TYR A 206 -8.34 13.67 28.36
CA TYR A 206 -8.31 15.09 28.69
C TYR A 206 -9.66 15.77 28.43
N THR A 207 -10.12 16.59 29.38
CA THR A 207 -11.26 17.50 29.16
C THR A 207 -10.81 18.68 28.33
N VAL A 208 -11.58 19.04 27.31
CA VAL A 208 -11.23 20.11 26.36
C VAL A 208 -12.28 21.23 26.42
N LEU A 209 -11.82 22.48 26.52
CA LEU A 209 -12.66 23.68 26.40
C LEU A 209 -12.23 24.45 25.15
N SER A 210 -13.18 24.78 24.28
CA SER A 210 -12.96 25.57 23.06
C SER A 210 -13.92 26.75 23.00
N GLY A 211 -13.48 27.92 22.56
CA GLY A 211 -14.29 29.11 22.35
C GLY A 211 -13.54 30.18 21.57
#